data_AF-A0A537SNZ3-F1
#
_entry.id   AF-A0A537SNZ3-F1
#
_cell.length_a   1.000
_cell.length_b   1.000
_cell.length_c   1.000
_cell.angle_alpha   90.00
_cell.angle_beta   90.00
_cell.angle_gamma   90.00
#
_symmetry.space_group_name_H-M   'P 1'
#
loop_
_entity.id
_entity.type
_entity.pdbx_description
1 polymer ?
#
loop_
_entity_poly.entity_id
_entity_poly.type
_entity_poly.pdbx_seq_one_letter_code
_entity_poly.pdbx_strand_id
1 'polypeptide(L)'
;MKLAGRLLSIVVLAMLASQVQAEDDFPIVGTYTENQACKPDGSDPGVSRVKITRRDIDSVFGLCTILSRKRQGATYVVHVECKTPNGSQMLGDVNFTPRDDKAVDFSDQDQTYKAVLYKCPD
;
A
#
# COMPACT_ATOMS: atom_id res chain seq x y z
N MET A 1 39.02 27.13 54.03
CA MET A 1 37.60 27.00 53.63
C MET A 1 37.48 25.85 52.63
N LYS A 2 36.33 25.18 52.64
CA LYS A 2 36.06 23.82 52.15
C LYS A 2 36.13 23.63 50.62
N LEU A 3 36.45 22.37 50.26
CA LEU A 3 36.23 21.68 48.98
C LEU A 3 34.93 22.08 48.26
N ALA A 4 34.94 22.08 46.93
CA ALA A 4 34.35 20.98 46.13
C ALA A 4 34.19 21.40 44.66
N GLY A 5 34.91 20.71 43.78
CA GLY A 5 34.55 20.67 42.36
C GLY A 5 33.20 19.97 42.17
N ARG A 6 32.46 20.40 41.16
CA ARG A 6 31.36 19.63 40.58
C ARG A 6 31.48 19.67 39.06
N LEU A 7 32.13 18.62 38.54
CA LEU A 7 31.83 18.09 37.22
C LEU A 7 30.35 17.68 37.21
N LEU A 8 29.57 18.18 36.25
CA LEU A 8 28.23 17.66 35.99
C LEU A 8 28.13 17.27 34.53
N SER A 9 28.02 15.96 34.35
CA SER A 9 27.91 15.17 33.14
C SER A 9 26.85 15.70 32.17
N ILE A 10 27.22 15.79 30.89
CA ILE A 10 26.26 15.98 29.80
C ILE A 10 25.62 14.61 29.55
N VAL A 11 24.34 14.48 29.90
CA VAL A 11 23.52 13.31 29.59
C VAL A 11 23.20 13.35 28.10
N VAL A 12 23.81 12.48 27.30
CA VAL A 12 23.40 12.24 25.91
C VAL A 12 22.10 11.43 25.95
N LEU A 13 20.97 12.08 25.73
CA LEU A 13 19.70 11.41 25.48
C LEU A 13 19.81 10.68 24.14
N ALA A 14 20.05 9.37 24.18
CA ALA A 14 19.82 8.52 23.03
C ALA A 14 18.31 8.55 22.72
N MET A 15 17.93 9.30 21.68
CA MET A 15 16.60 9.20 21.10
C MET A 15 16.48 7.79 20.50
N LEU A 16 15.97 6.85 21.28
CA LEU A 16 15.38 5.64 20.74
C LEU A 16 14.16 6.11 19.95
N ALA A 17 14.37 6.41 18.67
CA ALA A 17 13.30 6.47 17.70
C ALA A 17 12.73 5.06 17.66
N SER A 18 11.75 4.81 18.51
CA SER A 18 10.86 3.68 18.38
C SER A 18 10.32 3.75 16.96
N GLN A 19 10.84 2.88 16.09
CA GLN A 19 10.20 2.57 14.83
C GLN A 19 8.89 1.89 15.22
N VAL A 20 7.89 2.70 15.55
CA VAL A 20 6.50 2.25 15.57
C VAL A 20 6.27 1.81 14.13
N GLN A 21 6.40 0.50 13.93
CA GLN A 21 6.12 -0.16 12.69
C GLN A 21 4.63 0.07 12.46
N ALA A 22 4.32 1.11 11.69
CA ALA A 22 2.97 1.45 11.27
C ALA A 22 2.51 0.35 10.30
N GLU A 23 2.22 -0.84 10.82
CA GLU A 23 1.57 -1.93 10.08
C GLU A 23 0.09 -1.63 9.82
N ASP A 24 -0.44 -0.58 10.44
CA ASP A 24 -1.89 -0.38 10.54
C ASP A 24 -2.49 0.63 9.56
N ASP A 25 -1.67 1.37 8.80
CA ASP A 25 -2.19 2.27 7.78
C ASP A 25 -1.85 1.77 6.37
N PHE A 26 -2.81 1.06 5.77
CA PHE A 26 -2.83 0.74 4.34
C PHE A 26 -3.82 1.70 3.66
N PRO A 27 -3.40 2.94 3.36
CA PRO A 27 -4.30 4.04 2.99
C PRO A 27 -4.96 3.85 1.61
N ILE A 28 -4.64 2.76 0.91
CA ILE A 28 -5.18 2.42 -0.41
C ILE A 28 -6.34 1.43 -0.36
N VAL A 29 -6.93 1.19 0.82
CA VAL A 29 -8.20 0.48 0.92
C VAL A 29 -9.29 1.29 0.20
N GLY A 30 -10.07 0.62 -0.63
CA GLY A 30 -11.16 1.23 -1.39
C GLY A 30 -11.57 0.42 -2.61
N THR A 31 -12.54 0.96 -3.35
CA THR A 31 -12.92 0.46 -4.67
C THR A 31 -12.39 1.40 -5.73
N TYR A 32 -11.87 0.85 -6.81
CA TYR A 32 -11.18 1.57 -7.86
C TYR A 32 -11.64 1.12 -9.25
N THR A 33 -11.44 2.00 -10.22
CA THR A 33 -11.45 1.68 -11.65
C THR A 33 -10.03 1.79 -12.22
N GLU A 34 -9.69 0.92 -13.16
CA GLU A 34 -8.40 0.95 -13.85
C GLU A 34 -8.44 1.91 -15.05
N ASN A 35 -7.43 2.80 -15.13
CA ASN A 35 -7.11 3.70 -16.25
C ASN A 35 -8.21 4.71 -16.64
N GLN A 36 -9.30 4.77 -15.90
CA GLN A 36 -10.39 5.70 -16.09
C GLN A 36 -10.94 6.13 -14.74
N ALA A 37 -11.26 7.41 -14.58
CA ALA A 37 -11.94 7.91 -13.38
C ALA A 37 -13.39 7.42 -13.33
N CYS A 38 -13.87 7.07 -12.13
CA CYS A 38 -15.25 6.60 -11.95
C CYS A 38 -16.25 7.69 -12.33
N LYS A 39 -17.34 7.30 -12.99
CA LYS A 39 -18.42 8.24 -13.26
C LYS A 39 -19.20 8.56 -12.00
N PRO A 40 -19.70 9.81 -11.86
CA PRO A 40 -20.43 10.24 -10.67
C PRO A 40 -21.78 9.52 -10.48
N ASP A 41 -22.32 8.91 -11.54
CA ASP A 41 -23.56 8.13 -11.51
C ASP A 41 -23.32 6.62 -11.31
N GLY A 42 -22.06 6.20 -11.13
CA GLY A 42 -21.66 4.80 -10.95
C GLY A 42 -21.82 3.94 -12.21
N SER A 43 -22.15 4.53 -13.36
CA SER A 43 -22.35 3.82 -14.62
C SER A 43 -21.04 3.64 -15.38
N ASP A 44 -20.18 2.75 -14.88
CA ASP A 44 -18.90 2.41 -15.50
C ASP A 44 -18.94 1.03 -16.20
N PRO A 45 -19.80 0.81 -17.22
CA PRO A 45 -19.85 -0.47 -17.92
C PRO A 45 -18.55 -0.69 -18.70
N GLY A 46 -17.93 -1.84 -18.50
CA GLY A 46 -16.72 -2.25 -19.23
C GLY A 46 -15.40 -1.75 -18.65
N VAL A 47 -15.42 -1.03 -17.52
CA VAL A 47 -14.19 -0.61 -16.84
C VAL A 47 -13.78 -1.67 -15.82
N SER A 48 -12.53 -2.13 -15.89
CA SER A 48 -11.98 -3.06 -14.91
C SER A 48 -12.02 -2.43 -13.52
N ARG A 49 -12.61 -3.15 -12.56
CA ARG A 49 -12.69 -2.72 -11.16
C ARG A 49 -11.68 -3.48 -10.31
N VAL A 50 -11.12 -2.78 -9.34
CA VAL A 50 -10.25 -3.35 -8.31
C VAL A 50 -10.81 -2.97 -6.96
N LYS A 51 -11.03 -3.95 -6.08
CA LYS A 51 -11.38 -3.72 -4.69
C LYS A 51 -10.22 -4.13 -3.81
N ILE A 52 -9.66 -3.17 -3.08
CA ILE A 52 -8.55 -3.38 -2.16
C ILE A 52 -9.08 -3.29 -0.74
N THR A 53 -8.86 -4.34 0.04
CA THR A 53 -9.11 -4.37 1.48
C THR A 53 -7.78 -4.50 2.22
N ARG A 54 -7.83 -4.62 3.57
CA ARG A 54 -6.61 -4.89 4.35
C ARG A 54 -6.03 -6.28 4.11
N ARG A 55 -6.85 -7.23 3.63
CA ARG A 55 -6.49 -8.65 3.49
C ARG A 55 -6.49 -9.14 2.05
N ASP A 56 -7.30 -8.54 1.20
CA ASP A 56 -7.61 -9.07 -0.11
C ASP A 56 -7.60 -7.97 -1.18
N ILE A 57 -7.21 -8.33 -2.38
CA ILE A 57 -7.34 -7.54 -3.62
C ILE A 57 -8.19 -8.36 -4.59
N ASP A 58 -9.34 -7.84 -4.97
CA ASP A 58 -10.27 -8.48 -5.91
C ASP A 58 -10.28 -7.69 -7.22
N SER A 59 -10.01 -8.37 -8.33
CA SER A 59 -9.86 -7.77 -9.66
C SER A 59 -10.25 -8.77 -10.76
N VAL A 60 -10.24 -8.31 -12.02
CA VAL A 60 -10.47 -9.20 -13.17
C VAL A 60 -9.41 -10.29 -13.31
N PHE A 61 -8.20 -10.08 -12.76
CA PHE A 61 -7.15 -11.10 -12.73
C PHE A 61 -7.50 -12.26 -11.80
N GLY A 62 -8.24 -11.99 -10.72
CA GLY A 62 -8.59 -12.95 -9.69
C GLY A 62 -8.62 -12.34 -8.30
N LEU A 63 -8.89 -13.20 -7.31
CA LEU A 63 -8.85 -12.84 -5.89
C LEU A 63 -7.44 -13.10 -5.35
N CYS A 64 -6.81 -12.07 -4.81
CA CYS A 64 -5.47 -12.12 -4.24
C CYS A 64 -5.51 -11.87 -2.74
N THR A 65 -5.02 -12.84 -1.95
CA THR A 65 -4.78 -12.68 -0.52
C THR A 65 -3.46 -11.94 -0.31
N ILE A 66 -3.47 -10.92 0.53
CA ILE A 66 -2.29 -10.16 0.97
C ILE A 66 -1.59 -10.97 2.07
N LEU A 67 -0.40 -11.45 1.76
CA LEU A 67 0.43 -12.23 2.69
C LEU A 67 1.33 -11.32 3.53
N SER A 68 1.91 -10.29 2.91
CA SER A 68 2.69 -9.28 3.62
C SER A 68 2.71 -7.95 2.87
N ARG A 69 3.10 -6.89 3.58
CA ARG A 69 3.18 -5.53 3.03
C ARG A 69 4.45 -4.86 3.54
N LYS A 70 5.13 -4.14 2.66
CA LYS A 70 6.32 -3.36 2.99
C LYS A 70 6.25 -2.00 2.32
N ARG A 71 6.52 -0.94 3.08
CA ARG A 71 6.66 0.41 2.53
C ARG A 71 8.08 0.65 2.04
N GLN A 72 8.23 1.13 0.82
CA GLN A 72 9.49 1.53 0.18
C GLN A 72 9.35 2.93 -0.39
N GLY A 73 9.78 3.94 0.36
CA GLY A 73 9.52 5.34 0.01
C GLY A 73 8.02 5.63 -0.03
N ALA A 74 7.52 6.06 -1.18
CA ALA A 74 6.08 6.29 -1.41
C ALA A 74 5.32 5.01 -1.81
N THR A 75 6.03 3.95 -2.19
CA THR A 75 5.43 2.73 -2.75
C THR A 75 5.16 1.69 -1.67
N TYR A 76 4.02 1.01 -1.76
CA TYR A 76 3.72 -0.21 -1.03
C TYR A 76 4.03 -1.40 -1.92
N VAL A 77 4.99 -2.22 -1.51
CA VAL A 77 5.25 -3.54 -2.09
C VAL A 77 4.42 -4.54 -1.31
N VAL A 78 3.53 -5.24 -1.99
CA VAL A 78 2.54 -6.14 -1.40
C VAL A 78 2.78 -7.53 -1.96
N HIS A 79 3.15 -8.47 -1.08
CA HIS A 79 3.29 -9.86 -1.43
C HIS A 79 1.92 -10.54 -1.38
N VAL A 80 1.53 -11.19 -2.47
CA VAL A 80 0.18 -11.74 -2.63
C VAL A 80 0.18 -13.18 -3.11
N GLU A 81 -0.87 -13.91 -2.73
CA GLU A 81 -1.28 -15.17 -3.31
C GLU A 81 -2.59 -14.98 -4.07
N CYS A 82 -2.56 -15.12 -5.39
CA CYS A 82 -3.69 -14.91 -6.27
C CYS A 82 -4.29 -16.22 -6.77
N LYS A 83 -5.61 -16.33 -6.67
CA LYS A 83 -6.39 -17.38 -7.33
C LYS A 83 -7.09 -16.79 -8.55
N THR A 84 -6.66 -17.22 -9.73
CA THR A 84 -7.24 -16.80 -11.01
C THR A 84 -8.58 -17.50 -11.27
N PRO A 85 -9.44 -16.96 -12.15
CA PRO A 85 -10.75 -17.55 -12.46
C PRO A 85 -10.71 -19.01 -12.98
N ASN A 86 -9.61 -19.40 -13.62
CA ASN A 86 -9.39 -20.79 -14.09
C ASN A 86 -8.92 -21.74 -12.98
N GLY A 87 -8.77 -21.25 -11.73
CA GLY A 87 -8.36 -22.05 -10.57
C GLY A 87 -6.85 -22.17 -10.36
N SER A 88 -6.01 -21.56 -11.20
CA SER A 88 -4.58 -21.49 -10.96
C SER A 88 -4.25 -20.62 -9.74
N GLN A 89 -3.16 -20.95 -9.06
CA GLN A 89 -2.62 -20.18 -7.94
C GLN A 89 -1.28 -19.60 -8.34
N MET A 90 -1.06 -18.32 -7.99
CA MET A 90 0.16 -17.59 -8.30
C MET A 90 0.61 -16.80 -7.08
N LEU A 91 1.91 -16.80 -6.83
CA LEU A 91 2.55 -15.95 -5.83
C LEU A 91 3.34 -14.86 -6.54
N GLY A 92 3.35 -13.66 -5.99
CA GLY A 92 4.15 -12.57 -6.52
C GLY A 92 4.02 -11.29 -5.72
N ASP A 93 4.85 -10.32 -6.07
CA ASP A 93 4.76 -8.98 -5.52
C ASP A 93 3.99 -8.05 -6.47
N VAL A 94 3.24 -7.12 -5.90
CA VAL A 94 2.64 -6.00 -6.64
C VAL A 94 2.96 -4.69 -5.95
N ASN A 95 3.04 -3.62 -6.74
CA ASN A 95 3.43 -2.30 -6.27
C ASN A 95 2.24 -1.35 -6.37
N PHE A 96 2.03 -0.59 -5.30
CA PHE A 96 1.06 0.50 -5.26
C PHE A 96 1.74 1.79 -4.84
N THR A 97 1.67 2.82 -5.68
CA THR A 97 2.27 4.14 -5.38
C THR A 97 1.17 5.19 -5.36
N PRO A 98 0.73 5.66 -4.18
CA PRO A 98 -0.21 6.77 -4.09
C PRO A 98 0.36 8.04 -4.73
N ARG A 99 -0.51 8.80 -5.39
CA ARG A 99 -0.21 10.06 -6.05
C ARG A 99 -0.85 11.25 -5.34
N ASP A 100 -0.37 12.45 -5.64
CA ASP A 100 -0.91 13.70 -5.10
C ASP A 100 -2.36 13.97 -5.56
N ASP A 101 -2.74 13.49 -6.74
CA ASP A 101 -4.09 13.58 -7.30
C ASP A 101 -5.06 12.52 -6.74
N LYS A 102 -4.64 11.78 -5.70
CA LYS A 102 -5.40 10.70 -5.02
C LYS A 102 -5.63 9.45 -5.87
N ALA A 103 -5.06 9.38 -7.08
CA ALA A 103 -4.95 8.13 -7.80
C ALA A 103 -3.82 7.27 -7.22
N VAL A 104 -3.76 6.00 -7.63
CA VAL A 104 -2.70 5.06 -7.22
C VAL A 104 -2.12 4.42 -8.46
N ASP A 105 -0.81 4.56 -8.68
CA ASP A 105 -0.15 3.80 -9.74
C ASP A 105 0.05 2.34 -9.27
N PHE A 106 -0.34 1.41 -10.13
CA PHE A 106 -0.21 -0.03 -9.93
C PHE A 106 0.83 -0.61 -10.90
N SER A 107 1.64 -1.55 -10.43
CA SER A 107 2.40 -2.45 -11.31
C SER A 107 2.54 -3.84 -10.71
N ASP A 108 2.72 -4.83 -11.58
CA ASP A 108 3.25 -6.13 -11.17
C ASP A 108 4.75 -6.04 -10.79
N GLN A 109 5.28 -7.13 -10.26
CA GLN A 109 6.68 -7.26 -9.84
C GLN A 109 7.66 -6.92 -10.97
N ASP A 110 7.39 -7.43 -12.18
CA ASP A 110 8.27 -7.31 -13.33
C ASP A 110 8.02 -6.02 -14.14
N GLN A 111 7.07 -5.19 -13.69
CA GLN A 111 6.63 -3.96 -14.35
C GLN A 111 6.15 -4.15 -15.80
N THR A 112 5.71 -5.36 -16.13
CA THR A 112 5.16 -5.70 -17.46
C THR A 112 3.71 -5.28 -17.59
N TYR A 113 3.00 -5.19 -16.47
CA TYR A 113 1.66 -4.63 -16.40
C TYR A 113 1.65 -3.38 -15.52
N LYS A 114 1.00 -2.31 -16.01
CA LYS A 114 0.86 -1.04 -15.31
C LYS A 114 -0.56 -0.51 -15.49
N ALA A 115 -1.11 0.05 -14.42
CA ALA A 115 -2.40 0.73 -14.45
C ALA A 115 -2.42 1.92 -13.51
N VAL A 116 -3.31 2.87 -13.74
CA VAL A 116 -3.63 3.93 -12.79
C VAL A 116 -4.99 3.62 -12.17
N LEU A 117 -5.05 3.48 -10.86
CA LEU A 117 -6.28 3.19 -10.12
C LEU A 117 -6.90 4.49 -9.64
N TYR A 118 -8.14 4.76 -10.09
CA TYR A 118 -8.92 5.91 -9.64
C TYR A 118 -9.92 5.46 -8.59
N LYS A 119 -9.85 6.04 -7.39
CA LYS A 119 -10.74 5.67 -6.28
C LYS A 119 -12.17 6.13 -6.60
N CYS A 120 -13.11 5.20 -6.52
CA CYS A 120 -14.53 5.51 -6.64
C CYS A 120 -15.09 6.01 -5.30
N PRO A 121 -16.17 6.82 -5.34
CA PRO A 121 -16.99 7.04 -4.16
C PRO A 121 -17.52 5.71 -3.61
N ASP A 122 -17.57 5.58 -2.28
CA ASP A 122 -18.18 4.44 -1.60
C ASP A 122 -19.72 4.46 -1.71
#